data_AF-I7LA71-F1
#
_entry.id   AF-I7LA71-F1
#
_cell.length_a   1.000
_cell.length_b   1.000
_cell.length_c   1.000
_cell.angle_alpha   90.00
_cell.angle_beta   90.00
_cell.angle_gamma   90.00
#
_symmetry.space_group_name_H-M   'P 1'
#
loop_
_entity.id
_entity.type
_entity.pdbx_description
1 polymer ?
#
loop_
_entity_poly.entity_id
_entity_poly.type
_entity_poly.pdbx_seq_one_letter_code
_entity_poly.pdbx_strand_id
1 'polypeptide(L)'
;MKVKVLFEVTTEELEETINKFIQTKKVIDIKFNSGNGNYALIMYEDPATIKQETFYFSDDTEVNDFIKKHDVVNVEHFGNGDEINTVVTYLEKEE
;
A
#
# COMPACT_ATOMS: atom_id res chain seq x y z
N MET A 1 -7.39 3.46 -0.35
CA MET A 1 -8.15 4.13 0.74
C MET A 1 -8.88 3.13 1.65
N LYS A 2 -8.61 3.21 2.95
CA LYS A 2 -9.26 2.48 4.05
C LYS A 2 -9.74 3.49 5.10
N VAL A 3 -10.71 3.09 5.92
CA VAL A 3 -11.27 3.91 7.01
C VAL A 3 -11.23 3.12 8.31
N LYS A 4 -10.77 3.74 9.39
CA LYS A 4 -10.82 3.18 10.75
C LYS A 4 -11.48 4.17 11.70
N VAL A 5 -12.37 3.66 12.55
CA VAL A 5 -12.97 4.43 13.65
C VAL A 5 -12.35 3.96 14.95
N LEU A 6 -11.86 4.91 15.74
CA LEU A 6 -11.32 4.69 17.08
C LEU A 6 -12.21 5.39 18.10
N PHE A 7 -12.36 4.76 19.25
CA PHE A 7 -13.11 5.25 20.39
C PHE A 7 -12.34 4.91 21.66
N GLU A 8 -12.15 5.89 22.54
CA GLU A 8 -11.57 5.68 23.86
C GLU A 8 -12.34 6.47 24.92
N VAL A 9 -12.12 6.13 26.19
CA VAL A 9 -12.80 6.76 27.32
C VAL A 9 -12.27 8.17 27.53
N THR A 10 -10.95 8.34 27.46
CA THR A 10 -10.28 9.64 27.62
C THR A 10 -9.68 10.15 26.31
N THR A 11 -9.45 11.45 26.24
CA THR A 11 -8.79 12.07 25.07
C THR A 11 -7.32 11.66 24.96
N GLU A 12 -6.64 11.45 26.09
CA GLU A 12 -5.24 11.01 26.14
C GLU A 12 -5.07 9.58 25.59
N GLU A 13 -5.94 8.65 26.00
CA GLU A 13 -5.97 7.29 25.44
C GLU A 13 -6.25 7.32 23.93
N LEU A 14 -7.20 8.16 23.49
CA LEU A 14 -7.51 8.29 22.07
C LEU A 14 -6.30 8.78 21.27
N GLU A 15 -5.60 9.78 21.80
CA GLU A 15 -4.40 10.33 21.16
C GLU A 15 -3.28 9.28 21.07
N GLU A 16 -3.04 8.53 22.14
CA GLU A 16 -2.08 7.42 22.11
C GLU A 16 -2.43 6.35 21.08
N THR A 17 -3.71 5.92 21.03
CA THR A 17 -4.16 4.88 20.10
C THR A 17 -4.06 5.37 18.65
N ILE A 18 -4.42 6.63 18.38
CA ILE A 18 -4.23 7.25 17.05
C ILE A 18 -2.75 7.24 16.70
N ASN A 19 -1.89 7.76 17.58
CA ASN A 19 -0.45 7.88 17.31
C ASN A 19 0.20 6.54 17.04
N LYS A 20 -0.12 5.49 17.82
CA LYS A 20 0.35 4.12 17.56
C LYS A 20 -0.15 3.59 16.22
N PHE A 21 -1.40 3.88 15.86
CA PHE A 21 -2.00 3.39 14.61
C PHE A 21 -1.42 4.04 13.37
N ILE A 22 -1.19 5.36 13.38
CA ILE A 22 -0.75 6.10 12.19
C ILE A 22 0.73 5.95 11.89
N GLN A 23 1.55 5.46 12.84
CA GLN A 23 2.99 5.27 12.64
C GLN A 23 3.35 4.39 11.44
N THR A 24 2.49 3.42 11.11
CA THR A 24 2.73 2.46 10.02
C THR A 24 1.78 2.68 8.85
N LYS A 25 1.16 3.86 8.74
CA LYS A 25 0.11 4.13 7.74
C LYS A 25 0.35 5.45 7.04
N LYS A 26 0.00 5.51 5.76
CA LYS A 26 -0.07 6.77 5.01
C LYS A 26 -1.40 7.44 5.31
N VAL A 27 -1.40 8.38 6.25
CA VAL A 27 -2.61 9.11 6.67
C VAL A 27 -3.07 10.03 5.55
N ILE A 28 -4.37 9.97 5.23
CA ILE A 28 -5.04 10.90 4.30
C ILE A 28 -5.70 12.03 5.10
N ASP A 29 -6.47 11.70 6.13
CA ASP A 29 -7.22 12.67 6.95
C ASP A 29 -7.61 12.05 8.30
N ILE A 30 -7.81 12.89 9.30
CA ILE A 30 -8.31 12.50 10.62
C ILE A 30 -9.41 13.49 11.03
N LYS A 31 -10.59 12.96 11.35
CA LYS A 31 -11.73 13.73 11.85
C LYS A 31 -12.06 13.34 13.29
N PHE A 32 -12.08 14.33 14.17
CA PHE A 32 -12.45 14.16 15.57
C PHE A 32 -13.92 14.49 15.78
N ASN A 33 -14.56 13.74 16.67
CA ASN A 33 -15.90 14.07 17.18
C ASN A 33 -15.85 14.04 18.71
N SER A 34 -16.17 15.17 19.33
CA SER A 34 -16.19 15.37 20.78
C SER A 34 -17.61 15.51 21.35
N GLY A 35 -18.65 15.30 20.53
CA GLY A 35 -20.04 15.56 20.93
C GLY A 35 -20.64 14.55 21.92
N ASN A 36 -20.31 13.26 21.79
CA ASN A 36 -20.88 12.16 22.61
C ASN A 36 -19.83 11.11 23.03
N GLY A 37 -18.57 11.51 23.16
CA GLY A 37 -17.44 10.64 23.47
C GLY A 37 -16.18 11.05 22.70
N ASN A 38 -15.05 10.43 23.01
CA ASN A 38 -13.79 10.69 22.30
C ASN A 38 -13.69 9.75 21.09
N TYR A 39 -14.07 10.24 19.91
CA TYR A 39 -13.99 9.47 18.67
C TYR A 39 -13.04 10.11 17.66
N ALA A 40 -12.36 9.27 16.89
CA ALA A 40 -11.65 9.67 15.70
C ALA A 40 -11.97 8.76 14.52
N LEU A 41 -12.19 9.35 13.35
CA LEU A 41 -12.27 8.68 12.06
C LEU A 41 -10.97 8.97 11.31
N ILE A 42 -10.24 7.91 10.96
CA ILE A 42 -8.96 7.98 10.26
C ILE A 42 -9.15 7.40 8.86
N MET A 43 -8.86 8.22 7.85
CA MET A 43 -8.74 7.78 6.47
C MET A 43 -7.25 7.56 6.15
N TYR A 44 -6.91 6.39 5.64
CA TYR A 44 -5.50 6.02 5.44
C TYR A 44 -5.31 5.06 4.26
N GLU A 45 -4.06 4.88 3.87
CA GLU A 45 -3.59 3.80 3.01
C GLU A 45 -2.51 3.02 3.73
N ASP A 46 -2.38 1.73 3.41
CA ASP A 46 -1.19 1.01 3.82
C ASP A 46 0.02 1.58 3.06
N PRO A 47 1.20 1.64 3.69
CA PRO A 47 2.41 1.99 2.98
C PRO A 47 2.58 1.04 1.81
N ALA A 48 2.96 1.58 0.67
CA ALA A 48 3.35 0.80 -0.47
C ALA A 48 4.76 1.21 -0.88
N THR A 49 5.59 0.22 -1.15
CA THR A 49 6.91 0.42 -1.72
C THR A 49 6.88 0.08 -3.20
N ILE A 50 7.65 0.83 -4.00
CA ILE A 50 7.85 0.50 -5.40
C ILE A 50 8.95 -0.56 -5.45
N LYS A 51 8.62 -1.71 -6.05
CA LYS A 51 9.55 -2.79 -6.31
C LYS A 51 9.65 -3.07 -7.81
N GLN A 52 10.73 -3.73 -8.20
CA GLN A 52 10.97 -4.19 -9.56
C GLN A 52 11.31 -5.67 -9.54
N GLU A 53 10.77 -6.41 -10.50
CA GLU A 53 11.11 -7.80 -10.78
C GLU A 53 11.58 -7.92 -12.23
N THR A 54 12.67 -8.65 -12.45
CA THR A 54 13.25 -8.82 -13.79
C THR A 54 13.14 -10.27 -14.23
N PHE A 55 12.47 -10.45 -15.36
CA PHE A 55 12.25 -11.73 -16.02
C PHE A 55 13.25 -11.87 -17.16
N TYR A 56 14.17 -12.82 -17.03
CA TYR A 56 15.21 -13.11 -18.03
C TYR A 56 14.81 -14.34 -18.84
N PHE A 57 14.67 -14.21 -20.15
CA PHE A 57 14.33 -15.33 -21.04
C PHE A 57 13.04 -16.08 -20.62
N SER A 58 12.15 -15.41 -19.89
CA SER A 58 10.89 -15.97 -19.43
C SER A 58 9.89 -16.04 -20.58
N ASP A 59 9.00 -17.03 -20.54
CA ASP A 59 7.85 -17.01 -21.42
C ASP A 59 6.83 -15.97 -20.97
N ASP A 60 5.94 -15.58 -21.88
CA ASP A 60 4.88 -14.61 -21.57
C ASP A 60 3.96 -15.11 -20.44
N THR A 61 3.91 -16.43 -20.17
CA THR A 61 3.02 -17.00 -19.15
C THR A 61 3.46 -16.58 -17.75
N GLU A 62 4.75 -16.69 -17.45
CA GLU A 62 5.30 -16.32 -16.14
C GLU A 62 5.11 -14.83 -15.85
N VAL A 63 5.44 -13.98 -16.83
CA VAL A 63 5.27 -12.53 -16.72
C VAL A 63 3.79 -12.18 -16.52
N ASN A 64 2.89 -12.79 -17.30
CA ASN A 64 1.45 -12.55 -17.19
C ASN A 64 0.90 -13.00 -15.83
N ASP A 65 1.34 -14.13 -15.31
CA ASP A 65 0.91 -14.62 -14.01
C ASP A 65 1.43 -13.77 -12.85
N PHE A 66 2.61 -13.17 -13.00
CA PHE A 66 3.10 -12.14 -12.08
C PHE A 66 2.22 -10.89 -12.14
N ILE A 67 1.95 -10.36 -13.34
CA ILE A 67 1.14 -9.14 -13.52
C ILE A 67 -0.27 -9.31 -12.90
N LYS A 68 -0.88 -10.49 -12.99
CA LYS A 68 -2.21 -10.76 -12.39
C LYS A 68 -2.21 -10.73 -10.86
N LYS A 69 -1.08 -11.01 -10.22
CA LYS A 69 -0.96 -11.14 -8.76
C LYS A 69 -0.49 -9.85 -8.09
N HIS A 70 0.15 -8.97 -8.84
CA HIS A 70 0.79 -7.76 -8.31
C HIS A 70 0.12 -6.48 -8.85
N ASP A 71 0.19 -5.41 -8.06
CA ASP A 71 -0.30 -4.08 -8.46
C ASP A 71 0.75 -3.41 -9.37
N VAL A 72 0.74 -3.79 -10.65
CA VAL A 72 1.76 -3.37 -11.63
C VAL A 72 1.53 -1.93 -12.08
N VAL A 73 2.61 -1.15 -12.01
CA VAL A 73 2.63 0.27 -12.40
C VAL A 73 3.24 0.45 -13.78
N ASN A 74 4.26 -0.35 -14.12
CA ASN A 74 4.96 -0.26 -15.40
C ASN A 74 5.53 -1.62 -15.83
N VAL A 75 5.61 -1.84 -17.14
CA VAL A 75 6.25 -3.01 -17.75
C VAL A 75 7.14 -2.54 -18.89
N GLU A 76 8.42 -2.85 -18.82
CA GLU A 76 9.42 -2.48 -19.83
C GLU A 76 10.08 -3.73 -20.41
N HIS A 77 10.32 -3.72 -21.71
CA HIS A 77 10.98 -4.81 -22.42
C HIS A 77 12.32 -4.31 -22.95
N PHE A 78 13.40 -4.99 -22.59
CA PHE A 78 14.77 -4.66 -22.97
C PHE A 78 15.39 -5.84 -23.71
N GLY A 79 15.82 -5.64 -24.95
CA GLY A 79 16.42 -6.70 -25.74
C GLY A 79 16.62 -6.34 -27.21
N ASN A 80 17.49 -7.09 -27.88
CA ASN A 80 17.70 -7.02 -29.32
C ASN A 80 17.52 -8.43 -29.91
N GLY A 81 16.41 -8.68 -30.58
CA GLY A 81 16.14 -9.99 -31.20
C GLY A 81 15.66 -11.03 -30.18
N ASP A 82 16.37 -12.15 -30.06
CA ASP A 82 15.92 -13.35 -29.33
C ASP A 82 16.14 -13.29 -27.80
N GLU A 83 16.86 -12.29 -27.29
CA GLU A 83 17.10 -12.08 -25.86
C GLU A 83 16.30 -10.88 -25.35
N ILE A 84 15.02 -11.11 -24.99
CA ILE A 84 14.15 -10.10 -24.40
C ILE A 84 14.09 -10.33 -22.88
N ASN A 85 14.41 -9.29 -22.13
CA ASN A 85 14.20 -9.21 -20.69
C ASN A 85 13.00 -8.32 -20.41
N THR A 86 12.14 -8.73 -19.49
CA THR A 86 10.99 -7.93 -19.06
C THR A 86 11.20 -7.45 -17.65
N VAL A 87 11.14 -6.15 -17.42
CA VAL A 87 11.20 -5.52 -16.11
C VAL A 87 9.80 -5.08 -15.74
N VAL A 88 9.25 -5.64 -14.66
CA VAL A 88 7.94 -5.29 -14.12
C VAL A 88 8.14 -4.45 -12.87
N THR A 89 7.65 -3.21 -12.88
CA THR A 89 7.61 -2.33 -11.70
C THR A 89 6.22 -2.40 -11.08
N TYR A 90 6.14 -2.68 -9.77
CA TYR A 90 4.89 -2.90 -9.06
C TYR A 90 4.89 -2.26 -7.67
N LEU A 91 3.71 -2.01 -7.13
CA LEU A 91 3.49 -1.60 -5.74
C LEU A 91 3.37 -2.85 -4.87
N GLU A 92 4.23 -2.94 -3.86
CA GLU A 92 4.11 -3.93 -2.80
C GLU A 92 3.59 -3.25 -1.54
N LYS A 93 2.48 -3.76 -1.00
CA LYS A 93 1.92 -3.28 0.26
C LYS A 93 2.75 -3.85 1.40
N GLU A 94 3.19 -2.99 2.32
CA GLU A 94 3.79 -3.45 3.57
C GLU A 94 2.68 -4.05 4.45
N GLU A 95 2.77 -5.35 4.75
CA GLU A 95 1.83 -6.08 5.63
C GLU A 95 1.97 -5.69 7.11
#